data_AF-A0AAD7RUM4-F1
#
_entry.id   AF-A0AAD7RUM4-F1
#
_cell.length_a   1.000
_cell.length_b   1.000
_cell.length_c   1.000
_cell.angle_alpha   90.00
_cell.angle_beta   90.00
_cell.angle_gamma   90.00
#
_symmetry.space_group_name_H-M   'P 1'
#
loop_
_entity.id
_entity.type
_entity.pdbx_description
1 polymer ?
#
loop_
_entity_poly.entity_id
_entity_poly.type
_entity_poly.pdbx_seq_one_letter_code
_entity_poly.pdbx_strand_id
1 'polypeptide(L)'
;MRKYNISPNLVSIIQNLYNKATSAVLHNGAFGDWFRTMTGVRQGCLLSPLLFNIFLERIMADALEDHEGSVSIGGRTITNLRFADDIDGLARGEKNLPA
;
A
#
# COMPACT_ATOMS: atom_id res chain seq x y z
N MET A 1 5.27 0.47 -8.90
CA MET A 1 4.64 0.93 -10.17
C MET A 1 5.37 0.42 -11.42
N ARG A 2 6.64 0.75 -11.66
CA ARG A 2 7.37 0.28 -12.88
C ARG A 2 7.44 -1.26 -12.99
N LYS A 3 7.66 -1.98 -11.89
CA LYS A 3 7.60 -3.48 -11.83
C LYS A 3 6.24 -4.05 -12.28
N TYR A 4 5.16 -3.28 -12.17
CA TYR A 4 3.81 -3.69 -12.56
C TYR A 4 3.42 -3.22 -13.96
N ASN A 5 4.40 -2.88 -14.82
CA ASN A 5 4.20 -2.44 -16.20
C ASN A 5 3.27 -1.22 -16.37
N ILE A 6 3.20 -0.36 -15.35
CA ILE A 6 2.49 0.93 -15.45
C ILE A 6 3.30 1.86 -16.36
N SER A 7 2.62 2.52 -17.31
CA SER A 7 3.23 3.44 -18.28
C SER A 7 4.18 4.45 -17.61
N PRO A 8 5.42 4.63 -18.14
CA PRO A 8 6.36 5.61 -17.62
C PRO A 8 5.80 7.04 -17.55
N ASN A 9 4.96 7.42 -18.51
CA ASN A 9 4.31 8.74 -18.54
C ASN A 9 3.37 8.91 -17.35
N LEU A 10 2.55 7.90 -17.05
CA LEU A 10 1.67 7.94 -15.88
C LEU A 10 2.47 7.96 -14.57
N VAL A 11 3.54 7.17 -14.48
CA VAL A 11 4.44 7.21 -13.31
C VAL A 11 5.03 8.61 -13.12
N SER A 12 5.47 9.27 -14.20
CA SER A 12 5.98 10.64 -14.15
C SER A 12 4.93 11.65 -13.67
N ILE A 13 3.70 11.57 -14.18
CA ILE A 13 2.58 12.42 -13.73
C ILE A 13 2.33 12.26 -12.23
N ILE A 14 2.30 11.02 -11.74
CA ILE A 14 2.10 10.73 -10.31
C ILE A 14 3.28 11.24 -9.49
N GLN A 15 4.52 11.02 -9.93
CA GLN A 15 5.70 11.55 -9.24
C GLN A 15 5.68 13.08 -9.16
N ASN A 16 5.30 13.76 -10.25
CA ASN A 16 5.17 15.22 -10.28
C ASN A 16 4.03 15.72 -9.38
N LEU A 17 2.93 14.98 -9.26
CA LEU A 17 1.85 15.32 -8.32
C LEU A 17 2.35 15.38 -6.88
N TYR A 18 3.23 14.46 -6.49
CA TYR A 18 3.81 14.40 -5.15
C TYR A 18 5.09 15.24 -4.98
N ASN A 19 5.74 15.60 -6.08
CA ASN A 19 6.97 16.39 -6.05
C ASN A 19 6.72 17.77 -5.42
N LYS A 20 7.53 18.11 -4.41
CA LYS A 20 7.39 19.35 -3.63
C LYS A 20 5.98 19.58 -3.07
N ALA A 21 5.20 18.51 -2.86
CA ALA A 21 3.91 18.62 -2.20
C ALA A 21 4.07 19.25 -0.82
N THR A 22 3.17 20.16 -0.47
CA THR A 22 3.06 20.74 0.86
C THR A 22 1.71 20.39 1.46
N SER A 23 1.64 20.39 2.78
CA SER A 23 0.41 20.19 3.56
C SER A 23 0.36 21.19 4.69
N ALA A 24 -0.84 21.47 5.18
CA ALA A 24 -1.10 22.23 6.39
C ALA A 24 -2.19 21.52 7.19
N VAL A 25 -2.18 21.69 8.50
CA VAL A 25 -3.25 21.17 9.38
C VAL A 25 -4.37 22.19 9.44
N LEU A 26 -5.60 21.78 9.13
CA LEU A 26 -6.79 22.59 9.36
C LEU A 26 -7.34 22.28 10.75
N HIS A 27 -7.38 23.28 11.63
CA HIS A 27 -7.90 23.15 12.99
C HIS A 27 -8.78 24.35 13.35
N ASN A 28 -10.00 24.10 13.81
CA ASN A 28 -10.99 25.15 14.16
C ASN A 28 -11.19 26.21 13.06
N GLY A 29 -11.18 25.80 11.78
CA GLY A 29 -11.35 26.70 10.64
C GLY A 29 -10.12 27.51 10.26
N ALA A 30 -8.99 27.37 10.97
CA ALA A 30 -7.73 28.00 10.64
C ALA A 30 -6.71 26.98 10.12
N PHE A 31 -5.97 27.36 9.07
CA PHE A 31 -4.82 26.59 8.60
C PHE A 31 -3.60 26.92 9.46
N GLY A 32 -2.88 25.90 9.90
CA GLY A 32 -1.54 26.05 10.47
C GLY A 32 -0.47 26.30 9.40
N ASP A 33 0.79 26.27 9.82
CA ASP A 33 1.91 26.46 8.91
C ASP A 33 2.01 25.37 7.86
N TRP A 34 2.40 25.78 6.65
CA TRP A 34 2.65 24.86 5.55
C TRP A 34 4.00 24.17 5.72
N PHE A 35 4.00 22.85 5.60
CA PHE A 35 5.21 22.04 5.62
C PHE A 35 5.29 21.16 4.37
N ARG A 36 6.50 20.78 3.99
CA ARG A 36 6.72 19.86 2.87
C ARG A 36 6.32 18.45 3.27
N THR A 37 5.47 17.81 2.48
CA THR A 37 5.11 16.40 2.64
C THR A 37 6.24 15.53 2.09
N MET A 38 6.94 14.84 2.97
CA MET A 38 8.11 14.03 2.60
C MET A 38 7.76 12.56 2.35
N THR A 39 6.72 12.05 3.01
CA THR A 39 6.33 10.64 2.99
C THR A 39 4.81 10.49 2.97
N GLY A 40 4.37 9.27 2.65
CA GLY A 40 2.96 8.91 2.64
C GLY A 40 2.23 9.34 1.36
N VAL A 41 0.92 9.12 1.40
CA VAL A 41 -0.01 9.48 0.34
C VAL A 41 -0.96 10.57 0.84
N ARG A 42 -1.56 11.36 -0.05
CA ARG A 42 -2.47 12.44 0.35
C ARG A 42 -3.79 11.86 0.86
N GLN A 43 -4.10 12.00 2.14
CA GLN A 43 -5.41 11.59 2.66
C GLN A 43 -6.54 12.37 1.98
N GLY A 44 -7.64 11.69 1.65
CA GLY A 44 -8.76 12.26 0.88
C GLY A 44 -8.54 12.36 -0.64
N CYS A 45 -7.34 12.07 -1.15
CA CYS A 45 -7.11 12.00 -2.60
C CYS A 45 -7.58 10.65 -3.15
N LEU A 46 -8.37 10.68 -4.23
CA LEU A 46 -8.90 9.48 -4.89
C LEU A 46 -7.84 8.48 -5.37
N LEU A 47 -6.63 8.98 -5.69
CA LEU A 47 -5.53 8.13 -6.16
C LEU A 47 -4.77 7.47 -5.00
N SER A 48 -4.81 8.05 -3.80
CA SER A 48 -4.01 7.60 -2.67
C SER A 48 -4.30 6.16 -2.23
N PRO A 49 -5.56 5.68 -2.16
CA PRO A 49 -5.83 4.28 -1.83
C PRO A 49 -5.20 3.31 -2.84
N LEU A 50 -5.24 3.63 -4.13
CA LEU A 50 -4.62 2.79 -5.16
C LEU A 50 -3.09 2.76 -5.03
N LEU A 51 -2.46 3.91 -4.79
CA LEU A 51 -1.01 3.98 -4.58
C LEU A 51 -0.57 3.23 -3.34
N PHE A 52 -1.36 3.32 -2.26
CA PHE A 52 -1.13 2.56 -1.04
C PHE A 52 -1.23 1.06 -1.29
N ASN A 53 -2.26 0.59 -2.00
CA ASN A 53 -2.40 -0.82 -2.36
C ASN A 53 -1.24 -1.32 -3.24
N ILE A 54 -0.77 -0.55 -4.22
CA ILE A 54 0.40 -0.91 -5.04
C ILE A 54 1.66 -1.02 -4.19
N PHE A 55 1.82 -0.16 -3.19
CA PHE A 55 2.94 -0.18 -2.26
C PHE A 55 2.88 -1.41 -1.34
N LEU A 56 1.73 -1.67 -0.71
CA LEU A 56 1.52 -2.85 0.13
C LEU A 56 1.69 -4.15 -0.65
N GLU A 57 1.18 -4.22 -1.87
CA GLU A 57 1.36 -5.42 -2.71
C GLU A 57 2.83 -5.71 -2.97
N ARG A 58 3.68 -4.69 -3.11
CA ARG A 58 5.12 -4.89 -3.26
C ARG A 58 5.74 -5.46 -1.98
N ILE A 59 5.37 -4.92 -0.82
CA ILE A 59 5.86 -5.42 0.47
C ILE A 59 5.46 -6.88 0.65
N MET A 60 4.20 -7.19 0.39
CA MET A 60 3.66 -8.52 0.61
C MET A 60 4.18 -9.56 -0.39
N ALA A 61 4.39 -9.17 -1.65
CA ALA A 61 5.02 -10.04 -2.63
C ALA A 61 6.45 -10.40 -2.22
N ASP A 62 7.20 -9.44 -1.66
CA ASP A 62 8.56 -9.69 -1.17
C ASP A 62 8.54 -10.50 0.15
N ALA A 63 7.60 -10.23 1.06
CA ALA A 63 7.49 -10.94 2.34
C ALA A 63 7.03 -12.41 2.20
N LEU A 64 6.32 -12.74 1.13
CA LEU A 64 5.75 -14.08 0.90
C LEU A 64 6.39 -14.83 -0.28
N GLU A 65 7.50 -14.32 -0.84
CA GLU A 65 8.14 -14.88 -2.04
C GLU A 65 8.39 -16.40 -1.94
N ASP A 66 8.86 -16.87 -0.77
CA ASP A 66 9.15 -18.28 -0.49
C ASP A 66 8.12 -18.94 0.46
N HIS A 67 7.01 -18.26 0.75
CA HIS A 67 6.01 -18.78 1.69
C HIS A 67 5.04 -19.74 0.99
N GLU A 68 5.13 -21.03 1.30
CA GLU A 68 4.13 -22.00 0.87
C GLU A 68 2.82 -21.81 1.63
N GLY A 69 1.82 -21.24 0.95
CA GLY A 69 0.52 -21.01 1.55
C GLY A 69 -0.15 -22.29 2.03
N SER A 70 -0.79 -22.21 3.19
CA SER A 70 -1.18 -23.40 3.93
C SER A 70 -2.70 -23.61 4.04
N VAL A 71 -3.51 -22.64 3.63
CA VAL A 71 -4.98 -22.74 3.62
C VAL A 71 -5.49 -22.84 2.18
N SER A 72 -6.24 -23.89 1.86
CA SER A 72 -6.88 -24.08 0.55
C SER A 72 -8.38 -23.85 0.65
N ILE A 73 -8.91 -22.91 -0.15
CA ILE A 73 -10.33 -22.60 -0.25
C ILE A 73 -10.74 -22.71 -1.72
N GLY A 74 -11.67 -23.62 -2.03
CA GLY A 74 -12.12 -23.85 -3.41
C GLY A 74 -10.99 -24.26 -4.38
N GLY A 75 -9.97 -24.98 -3.89
CA GLY A 75 -8.81 -25.41 -4.68
C GLY A 75 -7.76 -24.33 -4.90
N ARG A 76 -7.92 -23.13 -4.31
CA ARG A 76 -6.93 -22.05 -4.36
C ARG A 76 -6.25 -21.92 -3.00
N THR A 77 -4.93 -21.86 -3.02
CA THR A 77 -4.14 -21.55 -1.83
C THR A 77 -4.26 -20.07 -1.51
N ILE A 78 -4.63 -19.74 -0.27
CA ILE A 78 -4.73 -18.38 0.25
C ILE A 78 -3.81 -18.26 1.45
N THR A 79 -2.93 -17.25 1.42
CA THR A 79 -1.92 -16.99 2.46
C THR A 79 -2.29 -15.85 3.38
N ASN A 80 -3.15 -14.94 2.93
CA ASN A 80 -3.55 -13.77 3.67
C ASN A 80 -4.87 -13.20 3.13
N LEU A 81 -5.53 -12.40 3.96
CA LEU A 81 -6.63 -11.51 3.59
C LEU A 81 -6.20 -10.08 3.92
N ARG A 82 -6.62 -9.10 3.11
CA ARG A 82 -6.19 -7.71 3.29
C ARG A 82 -7.35 -6.76 3.08
N PHE A 83 -7.45 -5.76 3.95
CA PHE A 83 -8.39 -4.67 3.81
C PHE A 83 -7.75 -3.36 4.26
N ALA A 84 -7.56 -2.42 3.33
CA ALA A 84 -6.80 -1.19 3.59
C ALA A 84 -5.42 -1.51 4.20
N ASP A 85 -5.15 -1.06 5.43
CA ASP A 85 -3.94 -1.32 6.19
C ASP A 85 -3.99 -2.60 7.04
N ASP A 86 -5.16 -3.20 7.24
CA ASP A 86 -5.33 -4.46 7.96
C ASP A 86 -4.92 -5.66 7.10
N ILE A 87 -4.09 -6.54 7.67
CA ILE A 87 -3.58 -7.74 7.02
C ILE A 87 -3.73 -8.93 7.96
N ASP A 88 -4.52 -9.91 7.54
CA ASP A 88 -4.71 -11.17 8.25
C ASP A 88 -3.88 -12.27 7.58
N GLY A 89 -2.86 -12.78 8.27
CA GLY A 89 -2.13 -13.97 7.84
C GLY A 89 -2.95 -15.24 8.07
N LEU A 90 -2.97 -16.14 7.08
CA LEU A 90 -3.68 -17.41 7.18
C LEU A 90 -2.69 -18.57 7.27
N ALA A 91 -2.87 -19.38 8.31
CA ALA A 91 -2.07 -20.57 8.52
C ALA A 91 -2.93 -21.79 8.89
N ARG A 92 -2.55 -22.98 8.43
CA ARG A 92 -3.22 -24.24 8.82
C ARG A 92 -2.92 -24.64 10.27
N GLY A 93 -1.84 -24.13 10.83
CA GLY A 93 -1.39 -24.33 12.20
C GLY A 93 -0.28 -23.34 12.54
N GLU A 94 0.02 -23.22 13.82
CA GLU A 94 0.94 -22.20 14.36
C GLU A 94 2.33 -22.23 13.70
N LYS A 95 2.85 -23.42 13.38
CA LYS A 95 4.16 -23.61 12.74
C LYS A 95 4.22 -23.12 11.28
N ASN A 96 3.07 -22.83 10.68
CA ASN A 96 2.93 -22.41 9.29
C ASN A 96 2.57 -20.93 9.17
N LEU A 97 2.57 -20.18 10.28
CA LEU A 97 2.44 -18.73 10.22
C LEU A 97 3.67 -18.15 9.50
N PRO A 98 3.48 -17.18 8.58
CA PRO A 98 4.59 -16.42 8.05
C PRO A 98 5.33 -15.73 9.20
N ALA A 99 6.66 -15.80 9.16
CA ALA A 99 7.56 -15.25 10.19
C ALA A 99 7.59 -13.72 10.17
#